data_AF-A0A5Q4EA62-F1
#
_entry.id   AF-A0A5Q4EA62-F1
#
_cell.length_a   1.000
_cell.length_b   1.000
_cell.length_c   1.000
_cell.angle_alpha   90.00
_cell.angle_beta   90.00
_cell.angle_gamma   90.00
#
_symmetry.space_group_name_H-M   'P 1'
#
loop_
_entity.id
_entity.type
_entity.pdbx_description
1 polymer ?
#
loop_
_entity_poly.entity_id
_entity_poly.type
_entity_poly.pdbx_seq_one_letter_code
_entity_poly.pdbx_strand_id
1 'polypeptide(L)'
;MHQPTSTPGRVGEGLRALGFTLDLRCPAVGQPLPATLDRHSAVVVLGGPMSANDDHLAFIRQELNWIPLVLAAEKPYLGICLGAQLLARSLGAAVGPHPTGQREIGYYPVLPTPGLPELLPSPLVVYQWHQDGFELPEGSQLLATGSIFPHQAFRYGRRAYGLQFHPEITATMVNHWTTAGADQLALPGAQGRPYHLSQHRLYGPAVKIWLRQFLARWIGAAPRAEAVWDQYHTLHPPSEIQGAIADDAWGQQITGLAQP
;
A
#
# COMPACT_ATOMS: atom_id res chain seq x y z
N MET A 1 8.00 11.15 -3.57
CA MET A 1 7.75 11.22 -2.10
C MET A 1 6.92 12.46 -1.87
N HIS A 2 6.08 12.49 -0.83
CA HIS A 2 5.10 13.58 -0.67
C HIS A 2 5.33 14.45 0.58
N GLN A 3 6.30 14.12 1.45
CA GLN A 3 6.67 14.99 2.57
C GLN A 3 8.21 15.07 2.71
N PRO A 4 8.75 16.16 3.28
CA PRO A 4 10.21 16.32 3.47
C PRO A 4 10.82 15.21 4.34
N THR A 5 10.06 14.72 5.31
CA THR A 5 10.48 13.72 6.31
C THR A 5 10.06 12.31 5.95
N SER A 6 9.40 12.10 4.80
CA SER A 6 9.06 10.76 4.34
C SER A 6 10.35 9.95 4.16
N THR A 7 10.25 8.64 4.34
CA THR A 7 11.32 7.70 4.00
C THR A 7 10.73 6.59 3.15
N PRO A 8 11.51 5.97 2.25
CA PRO A 8 11.04 4.82 1.46
C PRO A 8 10.91 3.53 2.28
N GLY A 9 11.18 3.57 3.60
CA GLY A 9 11.07 2.42 4.49
C GLY A 9 11.72 1.15 3.94
N ARG A 10 11.04 0.03 4.12
CA ARG A 10 11.49 -1.30 3.65
C ARG A 10 11.56 -1.41 2.13
N VAL A 11 10.83 -0.58 1.37
CA VAL A 11 10.97 -0.54 -0.10
C VAL A 11 12.35 -0.04 -0.46
N GLY A 12 12.80 1.06 0.15
CA GLY A 12 14.13 1.61 -0.09
C GLY A 12 15.25 0.68 0.39
N GLU A 13 15.06 0.01 1.52
CA GLU A 13 16.00 -1.03 2.00
C GLU A 13 16.10 -2.19 1.00
N GLY A 14 14.96 -2.70 0.52
CA GLY A 14 14.89 -3.81 -0.42
C GLY A 14 15.55 -3.49 -1.76
N LEU A 15 15.28 -2.31 -2.32
CA LEU A 15 15.88 -1.89 -3.59
C LEU A 15 17.40 -1.71 -3.50
N ARG A 16 17.90 -1.14 -2.40
CA ARG A 16 19.35 -1.06 -2.17
C ARG A 16 19.99 -2.44 -2.02
N ALA A 17 19.32 -3.37 -1.33
CA ALA A 17 19.80 -4.75 -1.20
C ALA A 17 19.84 -5.50 -2.55
N LEU A 18 19.03 -5.07 -3.52
CA LEU A 18 19.07 -5.55 -4.91
C LEU A 18 20.13 -4.83 -5.77
N GLY A 19 20.90 -3.90 -5.21
CA GLY A 19 21.99 -3.18 -5.89
C GLY A 19 21.59 -1.87 -6.57
N PHE A 20 20.37 -1.38 -6.35
CA PHE A 20 19.92 -0.12 -6.96
C PHE A 20 20.31 1.09 -6.12
N THR A 21 20.65 2.19 -6.81
CA THR A 21 20.75 3.52 -6.21
C THR A 21 19.39 4.20 -6.25
N LEU A 22 19.04 4.93 -5.19
CA LEU A 22 17.76 5.64 -5.11
C LEU A 22 17.93 7.11 -5.47
N ASP A 23 17.22 7.56 -6.50
CA ASP A 23 17.00 8.98 -6.80
C ASP A 23 15.73 9.45 -6.08
N LEU A 24 15.89 10.07 -4.90
CA LEU A 24 14.76 10.51 -4.08
C LEU A 24 14.29 11.89 -4.52
N ARG A 25 13.02 11.98 -4.93
CA ARG A 25 12.35 13.23 -5.32
C ARG A 25 11.13 13.51 -4.45
N CYS A 26 10.97 14.77 -4.08
CA CYS A 26 9.82 15.30 -3.35
C CYS A 26 9.26 16.55 -4.05
N PRO A 27 8.36 16.38 -5.03
CA PRO A 27 7.68 17.48 -5.71
C PRO A 27 6.98 18.47 -4.76
N ALA A 28 6.49 17.98 -3.61
CA ALA A 28 5.86 18.80 -2.59
C ALA A 28 6.78 19.89 -1.98
N VAL A 29 8.11 19.75 -2.11
CA VAL A 29 9.09 20.78 -1.72
C VAL A 29 9.81 21.40 -2.93
N GLY A 30 9.21 21.30 -4.12
CA GLY A 30 9.71 21.90 -5.35
C GLY A 30 10.82 21.12 -6.06
N GLN A 31 11.12 19.88 -5.65
CA GLN A 31 12.09 19.05 -6.38
C GLN A 31 11.46 18.56 -7.69
N PRO A 32 12.10 18.78 -8.86
CA PRO A 32 11.53 18.40 -10.13
C PRO A 32 11.53 16.88 -10.32
N LEU A 33 10.51 16.39 -11.03
CA LEU A 33 10.49 15.03 -11.56
C LEU A 33 11.35 14.94 -12.83
N PRO A 34 12.00 13.79 -13.12
CA PRO A 34 12.77 13.59 -14.34
C PRO A 34 11.90 13.76 -15.60
N ALA A 35 12.41 14.47 -16.60
CA ALA A 35 11.73 14.61 -17.90
C ALA A 35 11.74 13.31 -18.72
N THR A 36 12.73 12.44 -18.50
CA THR A 36 12.83 11.10 -19.09
C THR A 36 13.25 10.09 -18.03
N LEU A 37 13.11 8.79 -18.34
CA LEU A 37 13.52 7.68 -17.47
C LEU A 37 14.74 6.93 -18.00
N ASP A 38 15.55 7.54 -18.87
CA ASP A 38 16.69 6.86 -19.51
C ASP A 38 17.74 6.39 -18.49
N ARG A 39 17.81 7.07 -17.34
CA ARG A 39 18.71 6.77 -16.22
C ARG A 39 18.03 6.01 -15.08
N HIS A 40 16.78 5.60 -15.25
CA HIS A 40 15.96 4.99 -14.21
C HIS A 40 15.46 3.61 -14.65
N SER A 41 15.70 2.61 -13.82
CA SER A 41 15.23 1.24 -14.08
C SER A 41 13.77 1.05 -13.71
N ALA A 42 13.24 1.84 -12.76
CA ALA A 42 11.86 1.79 -12.28
C ALA A 42 11.49 3.05 -11.48
N VAL A 43 10.21 3.19 -11.17
CA VAL A 43 9.63 4.30 -10.41
C VAL A 43 8.81 3.76 -9.23
N VAL A 44 9.00 4.38 -8.05
CA VAL A 44 8.16 4.17 -6.87
C VAL A 44 7.54 5.50 -6.46
N VAL A 45 6.21 5.54 -6.34
CA VAL A 45 5.45 6.68 -5.81
C VAL A 45 4.83 6.26 -4.48
N LEU A 46 5.25 6.90 -3.39
CA LEU A 46 4.84 6.52 -2.02
C LEU A 46 3.52 7.15 -1.59
N GLY A 47 3.08 6.87 -0.37
CA GLY A 47 1.93 7.54 0.24
C GLY A 47 2.18 9.01 0.57
N GLY A 48 1.12 9.68 1.01
CA GLY A 48 1.11 11.06 1.51
C GLY A 48 -0.24 11.39 2.16
N PRO A 49 -0.34 12.45 2.97
CA PRO A 49 -1.59 12.84 3.63
C PRO A 49 -2.61 13.52 2.69
N MET A 50 -2.24 13.79 1.44
CA MET A 50 -3.08 14.44 0.43
C MET A 50 -4.10 13.45 -0.15
N SER A 51 -5.18 13.98 -0.70
CA SER A 51 -6.01 13.24 -1.64
C SER A 51 -5.39 13.28 -3.04
N ALA A 52 -5.57 12.21 -3.82
CA ALA A 52 -5.24 12.25 -5.24
C ALA A 52 -6.07 13.29 -6.01
N ASN A 53 -7.17 13.79 -5.43
CA ASN A 53 -8.04 14.83 -5.98
C ASN A 53 -7.66 16.26 -5.57
N ASP A 54 -6.57 16.45 -4.83
CA ASP A 54 -6.10 17.78 -4.42
C ASP A 54 -5.45 18.53 -5.60
N ASP A 55 -6.20 18.74 -6.67
CA ASP A 55 -5.74 19.40 -7.90
C ASP A 55 -5.23 20.80 -7.66
N HIS A 56 -5.67 21.47 -6.60
CA HIS A 56 -5.17 22.79 -6.21
C HIS A 56 -3.66 22.76 -5.85
N LEU A 57 -3.13 21.61 -5.43
CA LEU A 57 -1.72 21.40 -5.14
C LEU A 57 -0.96 21.14 -6.44
N ALA A 58 -0.07 22.06 -6.83
CA ALA A 58 0.64 22.00 -8.11
C ALA A 58 1.43 20.69 -8.30
N PHE A 59 1.99 20.13 -7.23
CA PHE A 59 2.77 18.89 -7.30
C PHE A 59 1.89 17.65 -7.56
N ILE A 60 0.64 17.62 -7.11
CA ILE A 60 -0.30 16.54 -7.42
C ILE A 60 -0.60 16.51 -8.92
N ARG A 61 -0.91 17.68 -9.51
CA ARG A 61 -1.09 17.80 -10.97
C ARG A 61 0.17 17.42 -11.73
N GLN A 62 1.34 17.82 -11.22
CA GLN A 62 2.63 17.46 -11.83
C GLN A 62 2.82 15.94 -11.87
N GLU A 63 2.54 15.23 -10.77
CA GLU A 63 2.65 13.77 -10.70
C GLU A 63 1.62 13.08 -11.61
N LEU A 64 0.38 13.54 -11.64
CA LEU A 64 -0.66 13.01 -12.54
C LEU A 64 -0.32 13.16 -14.01
N ASN A 65 0.29 14.29 -14.40
CA ASN A 65 0.75 14.52 -15.77
C ASN A 65 2.02 13.72 -16.10
N TRP A 66 2.80 13.36 -15.08
CA TRP A 66 4.06 12.63 -15.24
C TRP A 66 3.87 11.11 -15.30
N ILE A 67 2.90 10.54 -14.59
CA ILE A 67 2.65 9.09 -14.58
C ILE A 67 2.44 8.51 -15.99
N PRO A 68 1.65 9.12 -16.90
CA PRO A 68 1.52 8.64 -18.28
C PRO A 68 2.87 8.53 -19.03
N LEU A 69 3.81 9.43 -18.76
CA LEU A 69 5.17 9.35 -19.33
C LEU A 69 5.91 8.12 -18.81
N VAL A 70 5.79 7.82 -17.52
CA VAL A 70 6.39 6.61 -16.91
C VAL A 70 5.82 5.34 -17.54
N LEU A 71 4.49 5.30 -17.73
CA LEU A 71 3.80 4.16 -18.35
C LEU A 71 4.20 3.99 -19.82
N ALA A 72 4.29 5.08 -20.59
CA ALA A 72 4.70 5.06 -21.98
C ALA A 72 6.17 4.61 -22.17
N ALA A 73 7.03 4.86 -21.19
CA ALA A 73 8.41 4.38 -21.18
C ALA A 73 8.53 2.87 -20.84
N GLU A 74 7.41 2.19 -20.56
CA GLU A 74 7.31 0.76 -20.20
C GLU A 74 8.22 0.35 -19.01
N LYS A 75 8.58 1.32 -18.16
CA LYS A 75 9.34 1.07 -16.95
C LYS A 75 8.42 0.49 -15.85
N PRO A 76 8.93 -0.38 -14.97
CA PRO A 76 8.18 -0.80 -13.79
C PRO A 76 7.76 0.40 -12.95
N TYR A 77 6.48 0.42 -12.58
CA TYR A 77 5.89 1.43 -11.69
C TYR A 77 5.31 0.74 -10.45
N LEU A 78 5.54 1.31 -9.29
CA LEU A 78 4.94 0.89 -8.03
C LEU A 78 4.36 2.11 -7.30
N GLY A 79 3.04 2.17 -7.21
CA GLY A 79 2.31 3.14 -6.41
C GLY A 79 1.91 2.53 -5.06
N ILE A 80 2.13 3.25 -3.97
CA ILE A 80 1.75 2.85 -2.62
C ILE A 80 0.83 3.93 -2.03
N CYS A 81 -0.33 3.53 -1.50
CA CYS A 81 -1.33 4.42 -0.93
C CYS A 81 -1.70 5.55 -1.91
N LEU A 82 -1.37 6.82 -1.61
CA LEU A 82 -1.54 7.94 -2.54
C LEU A 82 -0.92 7.65 -3.93
N GLY A 83 0.25 7.01 -4.00
CA GLY A 83 0.85 6.66 -5.29
C GLY A 83 0.05 5.64 -6.10
N ALA A 84 -0.71 4.75 -5.45
CA ALA A 84 -1.63 3.83 -6.11
C ALA A 84 -2.88 4.55 -6.61
N GLN A 85 -3.40 5.49 -5.81
CA GLN A 85 -4.53 6.34 -6.18
C GLN A 85 -4.18 7.28 -7.35
N LEU A 86 -2.99 7.89 -7.36
CA LEU A 86 -2.51 8.70 -8.47
C LEU A 86 -2.38 7.87 -9.75
N LEU A 87 -1.90 6.63 -9.66
CA LEU A 87 -1.88 5.71 -10.80
C LEU A 87 -3.30 5.44 -11.31
N ALA A 88 -4.22 5.07 -10.42
CA ALA A 88 -5.60 4.78 -10.79
C ALA A 88 -6.28 5.99 -11.45
N ARG A 89 -6.12 7.17 -10.86
CA ARG A 89 -6.65 8.44 -11.38
C ARG A 89 -6.04 8.81 -12.73
N SER A 90 -4.73 8.61 -12.92
CA SER A 90 -4.07 8.87 -14.21
C SER A 90 -4.56 7.95 -15.34
N LEU A 91 -5.11 6.78 -14.97
CA LEU A 91 -5.75 5.83 -15.87
C LEU A 91 -7.26 6.06 -16.03
N GLY A 92 -7.79 7.16 -15.48
CA GLY A 92 -9.20 7.55 -15.59
C GLY A 92 -10.13 6.96 -14.54
N ALA A 93 -9.63 6.20 -13.56
CA ALA A 93 -10.47 5.69 -12.48
C ALA A 93 -10.84 6.78 -11.46
N ALA A 94 -12.01 6.64 -10.86
CA ALA A 94 -12.41 7.49 -9.74
C ALA A 94 -11.60 7.15 -8.48
N VAL A 95 -11.27 8.18 -7.71
CA VAL A 95 -10.65 8.10 -6.38
C VAL A 95 -11.50 8.93 -5.44
N GLY A 96 -11.74 8.45 -4.23
CA GLY A 96 -12.50 9.22 -3.25
C GLY A 96 -12.73 8.51 -1.93
N PRO A 97 -13.31 9.21 -0.95
CA PRO A 97 -13.53 8.67 0.38
C PRO A 97 -14.56 7.53 0.37
N HIS A 98 -14.52 6.68 1.38
CA HIS A 98 -15.59 5.69 1.58
C HIS A 98 -16.95 6.39 1.77
N PRO A 99 -18.05 5.93 1.14
CA PRO A 99 -19.36 6.60 1.19
C PRO A 99 -19.93 6.81 2.60
N THR A 100 -19.55 5.96 3.55
CA THR A 100 -19.99 6.03 4.95
C THR A 100 -18.94 6.60 5.91
N GLY A 101 -17.86 7.18 5.38
CA GLY A 101 -16.78 7.77 6.19
C GLY A 101 -15.86 6.76 6.89
N GLN A 102 -15.97 5.47 6.54
CA GLN A 102 -15.06 4.43 7.02
C GLN A 102 -13.63 4.67 6.54
N ARG A 103 -12.67 4.26 7.38
CA ARG A 103 -11.25 4.32 7.10
C ARG A 103 -10.60 2.98 7.39
N GLU A 104 -9.46 2.73 6.77
CA GLU A 104 -8.56 1.65 7.18
C GLU A 104 -7.30 2.28 7.78
N ILE A 105 -7.23 2.32 9.10
CA ILE A 105 -6.09 2.83 9.87
C ILE A 105 -5.71 1.75 10.88
N GLY A 106 -4.66 0.97 10.57
CA GLY A 106 -4.32 -0.23 11.33
C GLY A 106 -3.92 -1.42 10.47
N TYR A 107 -4.13 -2.64 10.98
CA TYR A 107 -3.82 -3.91 10.33
C TYR A 107 -5.10 -4.60 9.86
N TYR A 108 -5.23 -4.83 8.55
CA TYR A 108 -6.41 -5.42 7.94
C TYR A 108 -6.01 -6.59 7.03
N PRO A 109 -6.85 -7.64 6.95
CA PRO A 109 -6.67 -8.69 5.97
C PRO A 109 -6.93 -8.15 4.56
N VAL A 110 -6.11 -8.57 3.61
CA VAL A 110 -6.36 -8.42 2.17
C VAL A 110 -6.41 -9.80 1.54
N LEU A 111 -7.37 -9.99 0.65
CA LEU A 111 -7.65 -11.29 0.04
C LEU A 111 -7.13 -11.29 -1.40
N PRO A 112 -6.13 -12.11 -1.73
CA PRO A 112 -5.64 -12.22 -3.10
C PRO A 112 -6.73 -12.71 -4.05
N THR A 113 -6.80 -12.15 -5.25
CA THR A 113 -7.61 -12.71 -6.32
C THR A 113 -6.90 -13.91 -6.94
N PRO A 114 -7.62 -14.86 -7.58
CA PRO A 114 -7.01 -16.03 -8.23
C PRO A 114 -6.01 -15.69 -9.35
N GLY A 115 -5.99 -14.43 -9.82
CA GLY A 115 -5.28 -14.03 -11.02
C GLY A 115 -3.75 -13.97 -10.90
N LEU A 116 -3.17 -13.94 -9.68
CA LEU A 116 -1.72 -13.84 -9.44
C LEU A 116 -1.34 -14.30 -8.00
N PRO A 117 -1.60 -15.57 -7.63
CA PRO A 117 -1.36 -16.08 -6.26
C PRO A 117 0.11 -16.01 -5.84
N GLU A 118 1.02 -16.01 -6.82
CA GLU A 118 2.46 -15.89 -6.54
C GLU A 118 2.84 -14.52 -5.95
N LEU A 119 2.11 -13.46 -6.31
CA LEU A 119 2.45 -12.10 -5.88
C LEU A 119 1.88 -11.73 -4.53
N LEU A 120 0.89 -12.44 -4.00
CA LEU A 120 0.26 -12.13 -2.70
C LEU A 120 -0.13 -13.45 -2.02
N PRO A 121 0.55 -13.86 -0.93
CA PRO A 121 0.18 -15.06 -0.19
C PRO A 121 -1.17 -14.85 0.49
N SER A 122 -1.95 -15.93 0.62
CA SER A 122 -3.21 -15.91 1.36
C SER A 122 -3.07 -16.71 2.66
N PRO A 123 -3.35 -16.14 3.84
CA PRO A 123 -3.85 -14.78 4.06
C PRO A 123 -2.71 -13.76 4.30
N LEU A 124 -2.88 -12.52 3.82
CA LEU A 124 -1.97 -11.42 4.10
C LEU A 124 -2.66 -10.35 4.94
N VAL A 125 -2.14 -10.07 6.13
CA VAL A 125 -2.56 -8.93 6.94
C VAL A 125 -1.55 -7.81 6.79
N VAL A 126 -2.01 -6.67 6.29
CA VAL A 126 -1.17 -5.54 5.89
C VAL A 126 -1.52 -4.29 6.69
N TYR A 127 -0.59 -3.34 6.71
CA TYR A 127 -0.83 -2.05 7.34
C TYR A 127 -1.52 -1.09 6.39
N GLN A 128 -2.55 -0.44 6.87
CA GLN A 128 -3.34 0.56 6.18
C GLN A 128 -3.27 1.88 6.94
N TRP A 129 -3.27 2.98 6.18
CA TRP A 129 -3.52 4.31 6.73
C TRP A 129 -4.11 5.20 5.64
N HIS A 130 -5.40 5.00 5.36
CA HIS A 130 -6.09 5.74 4.31
C HIS A 130 -7.58 5.92 4.59
N GLN A 131 -8.15 6.91 3.91
CA GLN A 131 -9.60 7.18 3.89
C GLN A 131 -10.18 7.19 2.48
N ASP A 132 -9.33 7.38 1.47
CA ASP A 132 -9.71 7.37 0.06
C ASP A 132 -9.40 6.00 -0.52
N GLY A 133 -10.34 5.42 -1.25
CA GLY A 133 -10.13 4.27 -2.12
C GLY A 133 -10.10 4.68 -3.59
N PHE A 134 -9.95 3.69 -4.47
CA PHE A 134 -10.02 3.88 -5.91
C PHE A 134 -10.91 2.81 -6.56
N GLU A 135 -11.52 3.17 -7.67
CA GLU A 135 -12.13 2.21 -8.59
C GLU A 135 -11.04 1.46 -9.37
N LEU A 136 -11.33 0.23 -9.79
CA LEU A 136 -10.41 -0.53 -10.63
C LEU A 136 -10.30 0.14 -12.01
N PRO A 137 -9.11 0.60 -12.45
CA PRO A 137 -8.98 1.23 -13.76
C PRO A 137 -9.26 0.24 -14.88
N GLU A 138 -9.84 0.72 -15.98
CA GLU A 138 -10.10 -0.09 -17.17
C GLU A 138 -8.80 -0.74 -17.69
N GLY A 139 -8.89 -2.01 -18.13
CA GLY A 139 -7.74 -2.77 -18.59
C GLY A 139 -6.76 -3.19 -17.47
N SER A 140 -7.09 -2.94 -16.20
CA SER A 140 -6.31 -3.42 -15.06
C SER A 140 -6.81 -4.77 -14.54
N GLN A 141 -5.88 -5.53 -13.97
CA GLN A 141 -6.17 -6.76 -13.24
C GLN A 141 -6.22 -6.47 -11.74
N LEU A 142 -7.34 -6.78 -11.10
CA LEU A 142 -7.45 -6.75 -9.65
C LEU A 142 -6.63 -7.89 -9.04
N LEU A 143 -5.79 -7.57 -8.04
CA LEU A 143 -4.88 -8.51 -7.39
C LEU A 143 -5.28 -8.83 -5.95
N ALA A 144 -5.91 -7.90 -5.25
CA ALA A 144 -6.45 -8.15 -3.93
C ALA A 144 -7.65 -7.27 -3.61
N THR A 145 -8.53 -7.82 -2.77
CA THR A 145 -9.73 -7.17 -2.23
C THR A 145 -9.62 -6.98 -0.72
N GLY A 146 -10.43 -6.07 -0.19
CA GLY A 146 -10.62 -5.84 1.24
C GLY A 146 -12.11 -5.79 1.59
N SER A 147 -12.43 -5.85 2.88
CA SER A 147 -13.83 -5.83 3.36
C SER A 147 -14.44 -4.43 3.38
N ILE A 148 -13.64 -3.40 3.69
CA ILE A 148 -14.10 -1.99 3.74
C ILE A 148 -13.89 -1.34 2.37
N PHE A 149 -12.67 -1.42 1.82
CA PHE A 149 -12.39 -0.95 0.47
C PHE A 149 -12.18 -2.15 -0.47
N PRO A 150 -12.97 -2.28 -1.55
CA PRO A 150 -12.98 -3.49 -2.37
C PRO A 150 -11.71 -3.65 -3.23
N HIS A 151 -10.97 -2.57 -3.49
CA HIS A 151 -9.77 -2.60 -4.33
C HIS A 151 -8.53 -2.29 -3.49
N GLN A 152 -7.71 -3.31 -3.25
CA GLN A 152 -6.53 -3.21 -2.38
C GLN A 152 -5.21 -3.28 -3.14
N ALA A 153 -5.20 -3.99 -4.25
CA ALA A 153 -4.07 -4.00 -5.17
C ALA A 153 -4.54 -4.25 -6.59
N PHE A 154 -3.91 -3.61 -7.57
CA PHE A 154 -4.15 -3.86 -8.99
C PHE A 154 -2.86 -3.81 -9.79
N ARG A 155 -2.91 -4.36 -11.01
CA ARG A 155 -1.86 -4.26 -12.01
C ARG A 155 -2.42 -3.72 -13.31
N TYR A 156 -1.77 -2.70 -13.85
CA TYR A 156 -1.98 -2.18 -15.20
C TYR A 156 -0.81 -2.58 -16.10
N GLY A 157 -1.12 -3.07 -17.30
CA GLY A 157 -0.12 -3.56 -18.25
C GLY A 157 0.78 -4.65 -17.65
N ARG A 158 2.07 -4.63 -18.01
CA ARG A 158 3.01 -5.68 -17.57
C ARG A 158 3.53 -5.47 -16.16
N ARG A 159 3.87 -4.23 -15.78
CA ARG A 159 4.69 -3.93 -14.59
C ARG A 159 4.29 -2.67 -13.81
N ALA A 160 3.10 -2.11 -14.02
CA ALA A 160 2.59 -1.02 -13.19
C ALA A 160 1.65 -1.57 -12.12
N TYR A 161 2.03 -1.42 -10.85
CA TYR A 161 1.28 -1.92 -9.71
C TYR A 161 0.81 -0.77 -8.82
N GLY A 162 -0.43 -0.82 -8.37
CA GLY A 162 -0.95 0.01 -7.30
C GLY A 162 -1.27 -0.84 -6.08
N LEU A 163 -0.72 -0.49 -4.92
CA LEU A 163 -1.00 -1.09 -3.62
C LEU A 163 -1.62 -0.03 -2.71
N GLN A 164 -2.85 -0.23 -2.24
CA GLN A 164 -3.50 0.71 -1.32
C GLN A 164 -2.84 0.70 0.06
N PHE A 165 -2.35 -0.47 0.47
CA PHE A 165 -1.68 -0.71 1.74
C PHE A 165 -0.19 -0.36 1.72
N HIS A 166 0.39 -0.32 2.92
CA HIS A 166 1.76 0.08 3.17
C HIS A 166 2.67 -1.11 3.55
N PRO A 167 3.28 -1.81 2.60
CA PRO A 167 4.23 -2.87 2.93
C PRO A 167 5.60 -2.36 3.40
N GLU A 168 5.87 -1.07 3.17
CA GLU A 168 7.15 -0.42 3.46
C GLU A 168 7.36 -0.10 4.94
N ILE A 169 6.31 -0.19 5.77
CA ILE A 169 6.36 0.30 7.15
C ILE A 169 7.35 -0.46 8.05
N THR A 170 8.06 0.30 8.87
CA THR A 170 8.91 -0.21 9.97
C THR A 170 8.24 0.02 11.32
N ALA A 171 8.74 -0.63 12.37
CA ALA A 171 8.26 -0.41 13.73
C ALA A 171 8.39 1.06 14.15
N THR A 172 9.48 1.72 13.75
CA THR A 172 9.69 3.16 13.97
C THR A 172 8.64 4.00 13.26
N MET A 173 8.28 3.65 12.02
CA MET A 173 7.21 4.35 11.28
C MET A 173 5.85 4.16 11.94
N VAL A 174 5.49 2.93 12.32
CA VAL A 174 4.22 2.66 13.05
C VAL A 174 4.16 3.47 14.33
N ASN A 175 5.23 3.47 15.13
CA ASN A 175 5.32 4.26 16.35
C ASN A 175 5.15 5.76 16.07
N HIS A 176 5.82 6.29 15.05
CA HIS A 176 5.73 7.69 14.68
C HIS A 176 4.32 8.07 14.21
N TRP A 177 3.73 7.32 13.28
CA TRP A 177 2.42 7.63 12.70
C TRP A 177 1.30 7.56 13.75
N THR A 178 1.31 6.53 14.60
CA THR A 178 0.34 6.41 15.69
C THR A 178 0.56 7.42 16.82
N THR A 179 1.69 8.13 16.86
CA THR A 179 1.90 9.26 17.78
C THR A 179 1.42 10.56 17.13
N ALA A 180 1.83 10.80 15.89
CA ALA A 180 1.57 12.05 15.18
C ALA A 180 0.12 12.19 14.74
N GLY A 181 -0.54 11.07 14.38
CA GLY A 181 -1.96 11.02 13.98
C GLY A 181 -2.83 10.35 15.03
N ALA A 182 -2.57 10.59 16.32
CA ALA A 182 -3.32 9.96 17.42
C ALA A 182 -4.82 10.30 17.39
N ASP A 183 -5.17 11.49 16.90
CA ASP A 183 -6.54 11.94 16.64
C ASP A 183 -7.26 11.07 15.60
N GLN A 184 -6.53 10.53 14.63
CA GLN A 184 -7.10 9.68 13.59
C GLN A 184 -7.51 8.29 14.08
N LEU A 185 -6.99 7.85 15.23
CA LEU A 185 -7.27 6.53 15.80
C LEU A 185 -8.67 6.41 16.41
N ALA A 186 -9.39 7.53 16.55
CA ALA A 186 -10.78 7.55 17.00
C ALA A 186 -11.81 7.56 15.86
N LEU A 187 -11.33 7.56 14.60
CA LEU A 187 -12.19 7.68 13.43
C LEU A 187 -12.84 6.34 13.06
N PRO A 188 -14.01 6.35 12.37
CA PRO A 188 -14.69 5.12 11.97
C PRO A 188 -13.78 4.16 11.20
N GLY A 189 -13.72 2.92 11.65
CA GLY A 189 -12.88 1.87 11.09
C GLY A 189 -11.46 1.83 11.64
N ALA A 190 -10.94 2.89 12.28
CA ALA A 190 -9.57 2.94 12.81
C ALA A 190 -9.35 2.01 14.01
N GLN A 191 -8.11 1.53 14.17
CA GLN A 191 -7.69 0.66 15.26
C GLN A 191 -6.86 1.42 16.31
N GLY A 192 -6.90 0.96 17.56
CA GLY A 192 -6.17 1.59 18.65
C GLY A 192 -4.65 1.39 18.57
N ARG A 193 -3.87 2.36 19.01
CA ARG A 193 -2.39 2.30 19.00
C ARG A 193 -1.78 1.02 19.59
N PRO A 194 -2.24 0.47 20.74
CA PRO A 194 -1.69 -0.80 21.25
C PRO A 194 -1.83 -1.95 20.26
N TYR A 195 -2.93 -1.98 19.51
CA TYR A 195 -3.21 -2.97 18.48
C TYR A 195 -2.24 -2.83 17.29
N HIS A 196 -1.97 -1.61 16.83
CA HIS A 196 -0.97 -1.39 15.77
C HIS A 196 0.40 -1.97 16.15
N LEU A 197 0.82 -1.75 17.40
CA LEU A 197 2.12 -2.22 17.88
C LEU A 197 2.16 -3.75 18.06
N SER A 198 1.08 -4.38 18.52
CA SER A 198 1.01 -5.85 18.63
C SER A 198 0.99 -6.51 17.25
N GLN A 199 0.17 -6.01 16.33
CA GLN A 199 0.04 -6.57 15.00
C GLN A 199 1.29 -6.33 14.14
N HIS A 200 2.03 -5.23 14.35
CA HIS A 200 3.32 -5.07 13.69
C HIS A 200 4.34 -6.13 14.10
N ARG A 201 4.37 -6.53 15.38
CA ARG A 201 5.23 -7.62 15.84
C ARG A 201 4.82 -8.95 15.21
N LEU A 202 3.52 -9.17 15.02
CA LEU A 202 2.96 -10.40 14.47
C LEU A 202 3.19 -10.50 12.94
N TYR A 203 2.69 -9.54 12.17
CA TYR A 203 2.64 -9.63 10.70
C TYR A 203 3.80 -8.91 9.99
N GLY A 204 4.45 -7.97 10.67
CA GLY A 204 5.55 -7.18 10.10
C GLY A 204 6.68 -8.02 9.49
N PRO A 205 7.16 -9.12 10.10
CA PRO A 205 8.19 -9.97 9.52
C PRO A 205 7.76 -10.59 8.19
N ALA A 206 6.55 -11.16 8.11
CA ALA A 206 6.05 -11.80 6.91
C ALA A 206 5.88 -10.82 5.74
N VAL A 207 5.30 -9.65 6.01
CA VAL A 207 5.16 -8.57 5.02
C VAL A 207 6.54 -8.11 4.50
N LYS A 208 7.56 -8.08 5.36
CA LYS A 208 8.94 -7.76 4.95
C LYS A 208 9.51 -8.79 3.97
N ILE A 209 9.34 -10.08 4.26
CA ILE A 209 9.80 -11.17 3.38
C ILE A 209 9.08 -11.10 2.04
N TRP A 210 7.76 -10.98 2.10
CA TRP A 210 6.90 -10.81 0.94
C TRP A 210 7.37 -9.63 0.07
N LEU A 211 7.57 -8.45 0.68
CA LEU A 211 7.97 -7.24 -0.04
C LEU A 211 9.31 -7.43 -0.76
N ARG A 212 10.29 -8.11 -0.14
CA ARG A 212 11.58 -8.40 -0.79
C ARG A 212 11.39 -9.24 -2.05
N GLN A 213 10.56 -10.28 -1.99
CA GLN A 213 10.29 -11.14 -3.14
C GLN A 213 9.48 -10.42 -4.22
N PHE A 214 8.49 -9.63 -3.81
CA PHE A 214 7.71 -8.77 -4.70
C PHE A 214 8.64 -7.81 -5.47
N LEU A 215 9.52 -7.08 -4.77
CA LEU A 215 10.43 -6.12 -5.39
C LEU A 215 11.40 -6.79 -6.38
N ALA A 216 11.95 -7.96 -6.03
CA ALA A 216 12.83 -8.71 -6.92
C ALA A 216 12.11 -9.10 -8.23
N ARG A 217 10.89 -9.64 -8.14
CA ARG A 217 10.08 -10.01 -9.31
C ARG A 217 9.66 -8.78 -10.13
N TRP A 218 9.20 -7.73 -9.44
CA TRP A 218 8.74 -6.48 -10.06
C TRP A 218 9.83 -5.83 -10.91
N ILE A 219 11.06 -5.75 -10.39
CA ILE A 219 12.21 -5.18 -11.12
C ILE A 219 12.83 -6.15 -12.14
N GLY A 220 12.38 -7.42 -12.17
CA GLY A 220 12.89 -8.45 -13.08
C GLY A 220 14.22 -9.07 -12.66
N ALA A 221 14.58 -8.98 -11.38
CA ALA A 221 15.69 -9.72 -10.80
C ALA A 221 15.28 -11.17 -10.48
N ALA A 222 16.18 -12.12 -10.67
CA ALA A 222 15.95 -13.50 -10.23
C ALA A 222 15.79 -13.53 -8.69
N PRO A 223 14.69 -14.07 -8.14
CA PRO A 223 14.55 -14.18 -6.70
C PRO A 223 15.64 -15.12 -6.15
N ARG A 224 16.38 -14.69 -5.12
CA ARG A 224 17.17 -15.63 -4.32
C ARG A 224 16.19 -16.53 -3.57
N ALA A 225 16.38 -17.85 -3.66
CA ALA A 225 15.58 -18.82 -2.92
C ALA A 225 15.78 -18.59 -1.41
N GLU A 226 14.84 -17.90 -0.75
CA GLU A 226 14.73 -17.87 0.69
C GLU A 226 13.55 -18.77 1.08
N ALA A 227 13.86 -19.92 1.69
CA ALA A 227 12.88 -20.84 2.25
C ALA A 227 12.25 -20.21 3.50
N VAL A 228 11.11 -19.54 3.35
CA VAL A 228 10.42 -18.90 4.49
C VAL A 228 8.91 -19.19 4.51
N TRP A 229 8.37 -19.72 3.42
CA TRP A 229 6.93 -19.85 3.25
C TRP A 229 6.30 -20.94 4.12
N ASP A 230 7.01 -22.05 4.34
CA ASP A 230 6.53 -23.12 5.22
C ASP A 230 6.36 -22.65 6.67
N GLN A 231 7.15 -21.68 7.11
CA GLN A 231 7.13 -21.18 8.48
C GLN A 231 5.96 -20.20 8.74
N TYR A 232 5.59 -19.38 7.75
CA TYR A 232 4.47 -18.42 7.89
C TYR A 232 3.11 -19.11 8.02
N HIS A 233 2.82 -20.10 7.16
CA HIS A 233 1.57 -20.86 7.24
C HIS A 233 1.50 -21.78 8.46
N THR A 234 2.66 -22.19 8.98
CA THR A 234 2.75 -22.93 10.25
C THR A 234 2.44 -22.04 11.46
N LEU A 235 2.84 -20.76 11.42
CA LEU A 235 2.61 -19.80 12.50
C LEU A 235 1.24 -19.10 12.43
N HIS A 236 0.62 -19.05 11.25
CA HIS A 236 -0.67 -18.39 11.01
C HIS A 236 -1.57 -19.26 10.12
N PRO A 237 -2.24 -20.28 10.68
CA PRO A 237 -3.09 -21.17 9.91
C PRO A 237 -4.27 -20.41 9.28
N PRO A 238 -4.65 -20.71 8.03
CA PRO A 238 -5.76 -20.03 7.34
C PRO A 238 -7.08 -19.99 8.13
N SER A 239 -7.33 -20.97 9.00
CA SER A 239 -8.51 -21.05 9.86
C SER A 239 -8.61 -19.93 10.90
N GLU A 240 -7.50 -19.43 11.44
CA GLU A 240 -7.51 -18.32 12.42
C GLU A 240 -7.82 -16.98 11.75
N ILE A 241 -7.36 -16.80 10.51
CA ILE A 241 -7.61 -15.58 9.74
C ILE A 241 -9.00 -15.61 9.11
N GLN A 242 -9.49 -16.78 8.68
CA GLN A 242 -10.88 -16.95 8.26
C GLN A 242 -11.87 -16.77 9.41
N GLY A 243 -11.55 -17.23 10.63
CA GLY A 243 -12.32 -16.94 11.84
C GLY A 243 -12.38 -15.44 12.13
N ALA A 244 -11.25 -14.73 12.06
CA ALA A 244 -11.21 -13.28 12.20
C ALA A 244 -11.96 -12.51 11.10
N ILE A 245 -12.13 -13.09 9.91
CA ILE A 245 -12.93 -12.53 8.81
C ILE A 245 -14.43 -12.87 8.98
N ALA A 246 -14.76 -14.03 9.53
CA ALA A 246 -16.14 -14.53 9.67
C ALA A 246 -16.84 -14.07 10.96
N ASP A 247 -16.10 -13.80 12.04
CA ASP A 247 -16.68 -13.53 13.37
C ASP A 247 -17.22 -12.11 13.58
N ASP A 248 -17.07 -11.18 12.62
CA ASP A 248 -17.48 -9.77 12.82
C ASP A 248 -16.94 -9.16 14.15
N ALA A 249 -15.89 -9.75 14.73
CA ALA A 249 -15.26 -9.30 15.97
C ALA A 249 -14.50 -7.98 15.77
N TRP A 250 -14.37 -7.52 14.52
CA TRP A 250 -13.90 -6.20 14.14
C TRP A 250 -15.00 -5.12 14.17
N GLY A 251 -16.27 -5.55 14.15
CA GLY A 251 -17.46 -4.70 14.34
C GLY A 251 -17.99 -4.69 15.78
N GLN A 252 -17.59 -5.61 16.65
CA GLN A 252 -18.13 -5.70 18.02
C GLN A 252 -17.54 -4.70 19.04
N GLN A 253 -16.70 -3.74 18.62
CA GLN A 253 -16.52 -2.49 19.37
C GLN A 253 -17.48 -1.37 18.94
N ILE A 254 -18.40 -1.63 18.00
CA ILE A 254 -19.35 -0.64 17.46
C ILE A 254 -20.76 -0.75 18.09
N THR A 255 -21.12 -1.86 18.76
CA THR A 255 -22.42 -1.98 19.44
C THR A 255 -22.34 -1.60 20.92
N GLY A 256 -22.02 -0.33 21.17
CA GLY A 256 -22.18 0.30 22.48
C GLY A 256 -23.29 1.34 22.48
N LEU A 257 -24.30 1.24 21.61
CA LEU A 257 -25.53 2.03 21.61
C LEU A 257 -26.57 1.37 20.67
N ALA A 258 -27.26 0.34 21.16
CA ALA A 258 -28.62 0.03 20.72
C ALA A 258 -29.47 0.05 22.00
N GLN A 259 -30.09 1.20 22.28
CA GLN A 259 -31.53 1.48 22.08
C GLN A 259 -32.37 0.81 23.19
N PRO A 260 -33.36 1.47 23.81
CA PRO A 260 -34.31 0.74 24.64
C PRO A 260 -35.17 -0.22 23.79
#